data_AF-A0AA36I8C5-F1
#
_entry.id   AF-A0AA36I8C5-F1
#
_cell.length_a   1.000
_cell.length_b   1.000
_cell.length_c   1.000
_cell.angle_alpha   90.00
_cell.angle_beta   90.00
_cell.angle_gamma   90.00
#
_symmetry.space_group_name_H-M   'P 1'
#
loop_
_entity.id
_entity.type
_entity.pdbx_description
1 polymer ?
#
loop_
_entity_poly.entity_id
_entity_poly.type
_entity_poly.pdbx_seq_one_letter_code
_entity_poly.pdbx_strand_id
1 'polypeptide(L)'
;MVMTVKLTTFQDGSAVLCVCRSHMMFDGGSSWAFLNYWAALARGEAPKAPKWRKDEVFPLIPSEDATKEMLTKFLGRPPTLGVLGDYAIKSIFAVVAPIYDLCTLTLGTGLHRDRLFFSDQEMAAIKAAATPTQVAPGQDNWVTTQEAFTAYLLYTLGHELLPAESSGDGKVVFFLDRS
;
A
#
# COMPACT_ATOMS: atom_id res chain seq x y z
N MET A 1 -8.14 8.31 -16.61
CA MET A 1 -7.39 7.24 -17.31
C MET A 1 -7.33 6.02 -16.41
N VAL A 2 -7.83 4.85 -16.81
CA VAL A 2 -7.93 3.67 -15.92
C VAL A 2 -6.65 2.83 -15.93
N MET A 3 -6.08 2.58 -17.11
CA MET A 3 -4.83 1.85 -17.28
C MET A 3 -4.13 2.27 -18.58
N THR A 4 -2.80 2.31 -18.58
CA THR A 4 -1.93 2.55 -19.74
C THR A 4 -0.80 1.54 -19.74
N VAL A 5 -0.53 0.97 -20.92
CA VAL A 5 0.52 -0.02 -21.13
C VAL A 5 1.53 0.55 -22.13
N LYS A 6 2.82 0.44 -21.82
CA LYS A 6 3.91 0.82 -22.72
C LYS A 6 4.91 -0.32 -22.82
N LEU A 7 5.15 -0.79 -24.04
CA LEU A 7 6.24 -1.72 -24.36
C LEU A 7 7.38 -0.92 -24.97
N THR A 8 8.56 -0.98 -24.35
CA THR A 8 9.79 -0.40 -24.88
C THR A 8 10.71 -1.53 -25.29
N THR A 9 10.99 -1.65 -26.58
CA THR A 9 11.95 -2.63 -27.12
C THR A 9 13.32 -1.98 -27.31
N PHE A 10 14.37 -2.69 -26.95
CA PHE A 10 15.75 -2.25 -27.11
C PHE A 10 16.38 -2.88 -28.36
N GLN A 11 17.51 -2.32 -28.80
CA GLN A 11 18.19 -2.77 -30.02
C GLN A 11 18.72 -4.21 -29.94
N ASP A 12 18.98 -4.71 -28.72
CA ASP A 12 19.42 -6.08 -28.45
C ASP A 12 18.26 -7.10 -28.44
N GLY A 13 17.04 -6.66 -28.73
CA GLY A 13 15.84 -7.50 -28.71
C GLY A 13 15.22 -7.68 -27.33
N SER A 14 15.80 -7.12 -26.27
CA SER A 14 15.16 -7.07 -24.96
C SER A 14 13.98 -6.10 -24.95
N ALA A 15 13.09 -6.24 -23.96
CA ALA A 15 11.95 -5.34 -23.82
C ALA A 15 11.58 -5.09 -22.36
N VAL A 16 11.11 -3.88 -22.09
CA VAL A 16 10.52 -3.48 -20.80
C VAL A 16 9.04 -3.18 -21.00
N LEU A 17 8.21 -3.86 -20.22
CA LEU A 17 6.78 -3.62 -20.15
C LEU A 17 6.46 -2.76 -18.93
N CYS A 18 5.89 -1.58 -19.16
CA CYS A 18 5.41 -0.69 -18.12
C CYS A 18 3.89 -0.65 -18.11
N VAL A 19 3.30 -0.80 -16.92
CA VAL A 19 1.85 -0.74 -16.71
C VAL A 19 1.56 0.32 -15.65
N CYS A 20 0.91 1.40 -16.09
CA CYS A 20 0.38 2.44 -15.21
C CYS A 20 -1.12 2.20 -15.02
N ARG A 21 -1.63 2.34 -13.79
CA ARG A 21 -3.03 2.07 -13.47
C ARG A 21 -3.56 3.04 -12.42
N SER A 22 -4.88 3.23 -12.40
CA SER A 22 -5.54 3.95 -11.31
C SER A 22 -5.64 3.08 -10.06
N HIS A 23 -5.12 3.58 -8.95
CA HIS A 23 -5.20 2.90 -7.65
C HIS A 23 -6.63 2.89 -7.07
N MET A 24 -7.55 3.72 -7.60
CA MET A 24 -8.98 3.67 -7.25
C MET A 24 -9.65 2.37 -7.72
N MET A 25 -9.16 1.79 -8.82
CA MET A 25 -9.74 0.59 -9.42
C MET A 25 -8.99 -0.69 -9.03
N PHE A 26 -7.74 -0.55 -8.60
CA PHE A 26 -6.83 -1.66 -8.40
C PHE A 26 -5.95 -1.46 -7.17
N ASP A 27 -5.92 -2.46 -6.30
CA ASP A 27 -4.86 -2.64 -5.30
C ASP A 27 -3.66 -3.42 -5.90
N GLY A 28 -2.67 -3.74 -5.06
CA GLY A 28 -1.53 -4.58 -5.44
C GLY A 28 -1.94 -5.98 -5.93
N GLY A 29 -2.83 -6.65 -5.20
CA GLY A 29 -3.22 -8.03 -5.47
C GLY A 29 -4.04 -8.21 -6.76
N SER A 30 -5.09 -7.41 -6.92
CA SER A 30 -5.93 -7.36 -8.13
C SER A 30 -5.13 -7.09 -9.40
N SER A 31 -4.09 -6.28 -9.29
CA SER A 31 -3.23 -5.97 -10.42
C SER A 31 -2.27 -7.08 -10.77
N TRP A 32 -1.73 -7.75 -9.76
CA TRP A 32 -0.94 -8.94 -9.99
C TRP A 32 -1.80 -10.05 -10.62
N ALA A 33 -3.05 -10.21 -10.17
CA ALA A 33 -4.00 -11.13 -10.77
C ALA A 33 -4.28 -10.79 -12.24
N PHE A 34 -4.47 -9.51 -12.57
CA PHE A 34 -4.59 -9.05 -13.96
C PHE A 34 -3.35 -9.38 -14.79
N LEU A 35 -2.14 -9.08 -14.30
CA LEU A 35 -0.90 -9.37 -15.03
C LEU A 35 -0.70 -10.87 -15.27
N ASN A 36 -0.96 -11.70 -14.26
CA ASN A 36 -0.87 -13.17 -14.41
C ASN A 36 -1.89 -13.70 -15.43
N TYR A 37 -3.12 -13.19 -15.37
CA TYR A 37 -4.17 -13.56 -16.31
C TYR A 37 -3.80 -13.15 -17.75
N TRP A 38 -3.32 -11.92 -17.93
CA TRP A 38 -2.87 -11.42 -19.24
C TRP A 38 -1.66 -12.20 -19.77
N ALA A 39 -0.69 -12.52 -18.91
CA ALA A 39 0.48 -13.32 -19.30
C ALA A 39 0.09 -14.74 -19.72
N ALA A 40 -0.86 -15.37 -19.03
CA ALA A 40 -1.39 -16.68 -19.41
C ALA A 40 -2.09 -16.64 -20.78
N LEU A 41 -2.94 -15.64 -21.03
CA LEU A 41 -3.55 -15.44 -22.34
C LEU A 41 -2.52 -15.21 -23.45
N ALA A 42 -1.47 -14.43 -23.18
CA ALA A 42 -0.40 -14.18 -24.14
C ALA A 42 0.39 -15.45 -24.51
N ARG A 43 0.41 -16.47 -23.64
CA ARG A 43 0.98 -17.80 -23.91
C ARG A 43 0.00 -18.76 -24.60
N GLY A 44 -1.23 -18.32 -24.89
CA GLY A 44 -2.28 -19.16 -25.50
C GLY A 44 -2.95 -20.10 -24.51
N GLU A 45 -2.80 -19.88 -23.21
CA GLU A 45 -3.50 -20.65 -22.18
C GLU A 45 -4.98 -20.21 -22.11
N ALA A 46 -5.81 -21.03 -21.45
CA ALA A 46 -7.20 -20.71 -21.15
C ALA A 46 -7.41 -20.45 -19.65
N PRO A 47 -6.83 -19.37 -19.08
CA PRO A 47 -6.97 -19.06 -17.67
C PRO A 47 -8.43 -18.72 -17.33
N LYS A 48 -8.82 -18.99 -16.08
CA LYS A 48 -10.12 -18.55 -15.55
C LYS A 48 -10.09 -17.04 -15.27
N ALA A 49 -11.06 -16.32 -15.82
CA ALA A 49 -11.17 -14.88 -15.60
C ALA A 49 -11.32 -14.53 -14.10
N PRO A 50 -10.65 -13.47 -13.61
CA PRO A 50 -10.90 -12.92 -12.29
C PRO A 50 -12.38 -12.57 -12.14
N LYS A 51 -12.98 -12.92 -11.00
CA LYS A 51 -14.38 -12.62 -10.72
C LYS A 51 -14.52 -11.27 -10.03
N TRP A 52 -15.34 -10.40 -10.61
CA TRP A 52 -15.81 -9.19 -9.96
C TRP A 52 -16.92 -9.55 -8.97
N ARG A 53 -16.71 -9.26 -7.68
CA ARG A 53 -17.66 -9.58 -6.60
C ARG A 53 -17.87 -8.40 -5.67
N LYS A 54 -17.89 -7.19 -6.23
CA LYS A 54 -18.12 -5.98 -5.44
C LYS A 54 -19.44 -6.05 -4.66
N ASP A 55 -20.48 -6.57 -5.28
CA ASP A 55 -21.81 -6.70 -4.63
C ASP A 55 -21.80 -7.65 -3.42
N GLU A 56 -20.87 -8.62 -3.39
CA GLU A 56 -20.68 -9.51 -2.23
C GLU A 56 -19.80 -8.87 -1.15
N VAL A 57 -18.89 -7.96 -1.53
CA VAL A 57 -17.92 -7.33 -0.62
C VAL A 57 -18.47 -6.07 0.02
N PHE A 58 -19.21 -5.24 -0.72
CA PHE A 58 -19.75 -3.97 -0.20
C PHE A 58 -20.57 -4.12 1.09
N PRO A 59 -21.44 -5.15 1.24
CA PRO A 59 -22.18 -5.36 2.48
C PRO A 59 -21.29 -5.73 3.68
N LEU A 60 -20.05 -6.19 3.46
CA LEU A 60 -19.10 -6.54 4.51
C LEU A 60 -18.26 -5.35 4.97
N ILE A 61 -18.26 -4.24 4.22
CA ILE A 61 -17.54 -3.04 4.59
C ILE A 61 -18.29 -2.41 5.78
N PRO A 62 -17.63 -2.21 6.94
CA PRO A 62 -18.29 -1.63 8.10
C PRO A 62 -18.82 -0.22 7.77
N SER A 63 -19.95 0.14 8.37
CA SER A 63 -20.48 1.50 8.28
C SER A 63 -19.49 2.49 8.90
N GLU A 64 -19.56 3.76 8.50
CA GLU A 64 -18.71 4.81 9.07
C GLU A 64 -18.80 4.86 10.60
N ASP A 65 -20.00 4.65 11.15
CA ASP A 65 -20.22 4.69 12.59
C ASP A 65 -19.58 3.48 13.28
N ALA A 66 -19.69 2.28 12.69
CA ALA A 66 -19.00 1.09 13.18
C ALA A 66 -17.47 1.25 13.12
N THR A 67 -16.94 1.89 12.06
CA THR A 67 -15.51 2.22 11.95
C THR A 67 -15.08 3.22 13.02
N LYS A 68 -15.87 4.28 13.27
CA LYS A 68 -15.58 5.28 14.32
C LYS A 68 -15.60 4.67 15.71
N GLU A 69 -16.56 3.80 16.00
CA GLU A 69 -16.65 3.08 17.27
C GLU A 69 -15.41 2.21 17.47
N MET A 70 -15.05 1.41 16.47
CA MET A 70 -13.85 0.56 16.50
C MET A 70 -12.59 1.40 16.73
N LEU A 71 -12.40 2.50 15.98
CA LEU A 71 -11.26 3.40 16.15
C LEU A 71 -11.21 4.03 17.54
N THR A 72 -12.36 4.46 18.07
CA THR A 72 -12.44 5.04 19.41
C THR A 72 -12.04 4.02 20.48
N LYS A 73 -12.49 2.77 20.34
CA LYS A 73 -12.12 1.66 21.23
C LYS A 73 -10.62 1.37 21.19
N PHE A 74 -10.02 1.36 20.00
CA PHE A 74 -8.58 1.10 19.84
C PHE A 74 -7.71 2.28 20.32
N LEU A 75 -8.10 3.51 20.02
CA LEU A 75 -7.30 4.71 20.32
C LEU A 75 -7.54 5.26 21.73
N GLY A 76 -8.58 4.81 22.43
CA GLY A 76 -8.99 5.36 23.73
C GLY A 76 -9.47 6.82 23.69
N ARG A 77 -9.59 7.40 22.49
CA ARG A 77 -10.07 8.76 22.23
C ARG A 77 -10.89 8.79 20.94
N PRO A 78 -11.92 9.64 20.85
CA PRO A 78 -12.67 9.77 19.60
C PRO A 78 -11.75 10.28 18.49
N PRO A 79 -11.81 9.71 17.27
CA PRO A 79 -11.05 10.22 16.16
C PRO A 79 -11.53 11.65 15.84
N THR A 80 -10.65 12.64 15.95
CA THR A 80 -10.90 13.98 15.43
C THR A 80 -10.88 13.90 13.90
N LEU A 81 -12.03 13.63 13.31
CA LEU A 81 -12.23 13.80 11.88
C LEU A 81 -12.15 15.32 11.61
N GLY A 82 -11.10 15.77 10.95
CA GLY A 82 -11.07 17.12 10.42
C GLY A 82 -12.16 17.25 9.36
N VAL A 83 -13.37 17.68 9.75
CA VAL A 83 -14.51 17.96 8.85
C VAL A 83 -14.25 19.21 7.99
N LEU A 84 -13.04 19.81 8.07
CA LEU A 84 -12.63 20.82 7.11
C LEU A 84 -12.36 20.16 5.75
N GLY A 85 -13.46 19.95 5.02
CA GLY A 85 -13.46 19.94 3.58
C GLY A 85 -13.52 18.57 2.93
N ASP A 86 -14.47 17.70 3.24
CA ASP A 86 -14.65 16.51 2.39
C ASP A 86 -14.98 16.93 0.93
N TYR A 87 -15.72 18.03 0.76
CA TYR A 87 -15.92 18.68 -0.54
C TYR A 87 -14.69 19.46 -1.03
N ALA A 88 -14.08 20.29 -0.18
CA ALA A 88 -12.94 21.11 -0.59
C ALA A 88 -11.70 20.25 -0.93
N ILE A 89 -11.43 19.21 -0.15
CA ILE A 89 -10.36 18.23 -0.39
C ILE A 89 -10.68 17.42 -1.64
N LYS A 90 -11.90 16.89 -1.85
CA LYS A 90 -12.23 16.17 -3.11
C LYS A 90 -12.07 17.06 -4.34
N SER A 91 -12.56 18.29 -4.30
CA SER A 91 -12.41 19.25 -5.41
C SER A 91 -10.96 19.66 -5.63
N ILE A 92 -10.19 19.89 -4.56
CA ILE A 92 -8.76 20.19 -4.64
C ILE A 92 -8.00 18.97 -5.15
N PHE A 93 -8.27 17.75 -4.67
CA PHE A 93 -7.61 16.51 -5.13
C PHE A 93 -7.92 16.23 -6.60
N ALA A 94 -9.16 16.44 -7.05
CA ALA A 94 -9.55 16.24 -8.45
C ALA A 94 -8.78 17.17 -9.41
N VAL A 95 -8.40 18.36 -8.95
CA VAL A 95 -7.61 19.33 -9.73
C VAL A 95 -6.10 19.12 -9.54
N VAL A 96 -5.66 18.83 -8.32
CA VAL A 96 -4.25 18.73 -7.95
C VAL A 96 -3.66 17.38 -8.32
N ALA A 97 -4.40 16.27 -8.22
CA ALA A 97 -3.87 14.95 -8.52
C ALA A 97 -3.42 14.79 -9.99
N PRO A 98 -4.19 15.23 -11.02
CA PRO A 98 -3.71 15.20 -12.40
C PRO A 98 -2.48 16.10 -12.63
N ILE A 99 -2.41 17.24 -11.94
CA ILE A 99 -1.27 18.16 -12.02
C ILE A 99 -0.05 17.53 -11.34
N TYR A 100 -0.22 16.91 -10.17
CA TYR A 100 0.84 16.23 -9.45
C TYR A 100 1.35 15.00 -10.21
N ASP A 101 0.45 14.20 -10.80
CA ASP A 101 0.83 13.09 -11.68
C ASP A 101 1.59 13.60 -12.89
N LEU A 102 1.09 14.65 -13.55
CA LEU A 102 1.78 15.26 -14.69
C LEU A 102 3.16 15.78 -14.27
N CYS A 103 3.26 16.56 -13.19
CA CYS A 103 4.51 17.06 -12.64
C CYS A 103 5.47 15.93 -12.28
N THR A 104 5.00 14.86 -11.63
CA THR A 104 5.82 13.69 -11.29
C THR A 104 6.33 12.99 -12.56
N LEU A 105 5.49 12.87 -13.58
CA LEU A 105 5.82 12.24 -14.86
C LEU A 105 6.72 13.11 -15.75
N THR A 106 6.57 14.44 -15.73
CA THR A 106 7.26 15.36 -16.66
C THR A 106 8.43 16.11 -16.04
N LEU A 107 8.32 16.53 -14.78
CA LEU A 107 9.40 17.27 -14.11
C LEU A 107 10.45 16.34 -13.52
N GLY A 108 10.17 15.03 -13.48
CA GLY A 108 11.11 14.04 -12.95
C GLY A 108 11.65 14.47 -11.60
N THR A 109 10.77 14.97 -10.71
CA THR A 109 11.13 15.37 -9.34
C THR A 109 11.79 14.17 -8.70
N GLY A 110 13.12 14.14 -8.80
CA GLY A 110 13.92 12.97 -8.55
C GLY A 110 13.95 12.76 -7.06
N LEU A 111 12.95 12.05 -6.53
CA LEU A 111 13.13 11.36 -5.28
C LEU A 111 14.32 10.43 -5.51
N HIS A 112 15.43 10.71 -4.82
CA HIS A 112 16.56 9.81 -4.78
C HIS A 112 16.05 8.48 -4.23
N ARG A 113 15.99 7.47 -5.08
CA ARG A 113 15.44 6.16 -4.75
C ARG A 113 16.57 5.17 -4.75
N ASP A 114 17.01 4.82 -3.55
CA ASP A 114 17.95 3.73 -3.35
C ASP A 114 17.18 2.42 -3.20
N ARG A 115 17.69 1.37 -3.84
CA ARG A 115 17.20 0.00 -3.65
C ARG A 115 18.12 -0.68 -2.66
N LEU A 116 17.56 -1.01 -1.51
CA LEU A 116 18.22 -1.86 -0.53
C LEU A 116 17.84 -3.31 -0.81
N PHE A 117 18.84 -4.18 -0.83
CA PHE A 117 18.65 -5.62 -0.97
C PHE A 117 18.99 -6.27 0.36
N PHE A 118 18.10 -7.15 0.82
CA PHE A 118 18.30 -7.97 2.02
C PHE A 118 18.40 -9.41 1.56
N SER A 119 19.46 -10.08 1.99
CA SER A 119 19.64 -11.51 1.78
C SER A 119 18.63 -12.32 2.58
N ASP A 120 18.40 -13.57 2.17
CA ASP A 120 17.55 -14.50 2.91
C ASP A 120 18.05 -14.70 4.35
N GLN A 121 19.36 -14.67 4.56
CA GLN A 121 19.97 -14.79 5.88
C GLN A 121 19.66 -13.59 6.78
N GLU A 122 19.78 -12.36 6.25
CA GLU A 122 19.41 -11.14 6.98
C GLU A 122 17.92 -11.13 7.32
N MET A 123 17.07 -11.50 6.36
CA MET A 123 15.62 -11.60 6.58
C MET A 123 15.26 -12.65 7.64
N ALA A 124 15.95 -13.79 7.65
CA ALA A 124 15.78 -14.81 8.68
C ALA A 124 16.23 -14.31 10.06
N ALA A 125 17.35 -13.58 10.13
CA ALA A 125 17.85 -13.00 11.37
C ALA A 125 16.89 -11.93 11.94
N ILE A 126 16.38 -11.03 11.09
CA ILE A 126 15.37 -10.02 11.47
C ILE A 126 14.11 -10.71 12.02
N LYS A 127 13.62 -11.74 11.32
CA LYS A 127 12.44 -12.49 11.76
C LYS A 127 12.68 -13.20 13.09
N ALA A 128 13.82 -13.86 13.26
CA ALA A 128 14.18 -14.55 14.49
C ALA A 128 14.25 -13.57 15.68
N ALA A 129 14.85 -12.39 15.49
CA ALA A 129 14.93 -11.34 16.51
C ALA A 129 13.55 -10.76 16.89
N ALA A 130 12.64 -10.66 15.93
CA ALA A 130 11.28 -10.17 16.16
C ALA A 130 10.33 -11.22 16.75
N THR A 131 10.65 -12.52 16.65
CA THR A 131 9.78 -13.60 17.13
C THR A 131 9.88 -13.70 18.66
N PRO A 132 8.76 -13.54 19.41
CA PRO A 132 8.80 -13.60 20.86
C PRO A 132 9.22 -14.99 21.38
N THR A 133 10.20 -15.03 22.28
CA THR A 133 10.63 -16.26 22.94
C THR A 133 9.76 -16.62 24.14
N GLN A 134 9.04 -15.64 24.70
CA GLN A 134 8.10 -15.81 25.80
C GLN A 134 6.84 -14.98 25.50
N VAL A 135 5.67 -15.58 25.70
CA VAL A 135 4.37 -14.94 25.46
C VAL A 135 3.44 -15.16 26.64
N ALA A 136 2.56 -14.18 26.91
CA ALA A 136 1.54 -14.33 27.94
C ALA A 136 0.49 -15.39 27.53
N PRO A 137 -0.27 -15.97 28.48
CA PRO A 137 -1.35 -16.90 28.15
C PRO A 137 -2.34 -16.28 27.17
N GLY A 138 -2.55 -16.93 26.02
CA GLY A 138 -3.46 -16.47 24.97
C GLY A 138 -2.83 -15.54 23.91
N GLN A 139 -1.51 -15.37 23.92
CA GLN A 139 -0.78 -14.68 22.86
C GLN A 139 -0.06 -15.66 21.92
N ASP A 140 0.04 -15.24 20.66
CA ASP A 140 0.75 -15.97 19.61
C ASP A 140 2.27 -15.74 19.73
N ASN A 141 3.05 -16.81 19.57
CA ASN A 141 4.51 -16.81 19.65
C ASN A 141 5.18 -16.75 18.26
N TRP A 142 4.50 -16.17 17.27
CA TRP A 142 4.99 -16.13 15.90
C TRP A 142 4.70 -14.77 15.26
N VAL A 143 5.54 -14.41 14.28
CA VAL A 143 5.36 -13.23 13.42
C VAL A 143 5.61 -13.62 11.97
N THR A 144 4.95 -12.94 11.04
CA THR A 144 5.27 -13.05 9.62
C THR A 144 6.60 -12.35 9.33
N THR A 145 7.23 -12.73 8.21
CA THR A 145 8.42 -12.01 7.70
C THR A 145 8.10 -10.54 7.39
N GLN A 146 6.89 -10.27 6.89
CA GLN A 146 6.45 -8.91 6.56
C GLN A 146 6.32 -8.03 7.80
N GLU A 147 5.72 -8.53 8.89
CA GLU A 147 5.59 -7.80 10.15
C GLU A 147 6.96 -7.53 10.77
N ALA A 148 7.80 -8.56 10.87
CA ALA A 148 9.16 -8.43 11.41
C ALA A 148 9.99 -7.39 10.63
N PHE A 149 9.93 -7.45 9.30
CA PHE A 149 10.66 -6.52 8.45
C PHE A 149 10.11 -5.09 8.50
N THR A 150 8.79 -4.94 8.55
CA THR A 150 8.16 -3.61 8.70
C THR A 150 8.54 -2.97 10.04
N ALA A 151 8.53 -3.75 11.11
CA ALA A 151 8.96 -3.29 12.44
C ALA A 151 10.44 -2.88 12.43
N TYR A 152 11.31 -3.68 11.80
CA TYR A 152 12.72 -3.35 11.61
C TYR A 152 12.91 -2.03 10.84
N LEU A 153 12.24 -1.85 9.71
CA LEU A 153 12.32 -0.61 8.93
C LEU A 153 11.83 0.60 9.73
N LEU A 154 10.71 0.47 10.43
CA LEU A 154 10.17 1.54 11.26
C LEU A 154 11.15 1.92 12.39
N TYR A 155 11.75 0.92 13.05
CA TYR A 155 12.74 1.14 14.10
C TYR A 155 13.99 1.82 13.55
N THR A 156 14.60 1.28 12.49
CA THR A 156 15.85 1.81 11.92
C THR A 156 15.64 3.22 11.37
N LEU A 157 14.59 3.44 10.57
CA LEU A 157 14.29 4.78 10.04
C LEU A 157 13.92 5.75 11.15
N GLY A 158 13.15 5.30 12.14
CA GLY A 158 12.82 6.10 13.31
C GLY A 158 14.07 6.53 14.08
N HIS A 159 15.01 5.62 14.29
CA HIS A 159 16.25 5.89 14.99
C HIS A 159 17.16 6.87 14.25
N GLU A 160 17.29 6.73 12.93
CA GLU A 160 18.18 7.57 12.12
C GLU A 160 17.59 8.94 11.79
N LEU A 161 16.26 9.04 11.61
CA LEU A 161 15.60 10.26 11.14
C LEU A 161 15.05 11.13 12.26
N LEU A 162 14.77 10.57 13.44
CA LEU A 162 14.19 11.31 14.55
C LEU A 162 15.26 11.64 15.60
N PRO A 163 15.41 12.92 16.00
CA PRO A 163 16.19 13.29 17.19
C PRO A 163 15.79 12.48 18.42
N ALA A 164 16.72 12.20 19.33
CA ALA A 164 16.48 11.38 20.52
C ALA A 164 15.38 11.97 21.45
N GLU A 165 15.20 13.29 21.40
CA GLU A 165 14.16 14.06 22.10
C GLU A 165 12.80 14.11 21.38
N SER A 166 12.66 13.43 20.24
CA SER A 166 11.42 13.46 19.46
C SER A 166 10.29 12.73 20.19
N SER A 167 9.25 13.48 20.54
CA SER A 167 7.93 12.95 20.89
C SER A 167 6.94 13.44 19.84
N GLY A 168 6.23 12.51 19.20
CA GLY A 168 5.35 12.82 18.07
C GLY A 168 3.98 12.16 18.21
N ASP A 169 2.93 12.91 17.92
CA ASP A 169 1.58 12.38 17.69
C ASP A 169 1.50 11.80 16.27
N GLY A 170 1.32 10.49 16.14
CA GLY A 170 1.08 9.84 14.86
C GLY A 170 -0.34 10.11 14.36
N LYS A 171 -0.46 10.73 13.17
CA LYS A 171 -1.77 10.90 12.48
C LYS A 171 -1.89 9.86 11.37
N VAL A 172 -2.81 8.92 11.53
CA VAL A 172 -3.20 7.98 10.47
C VAL A 172 -4.40 8.56 9.73
N VAL A 173 -4.25 8.82 8.43
CA VAL A 173 -5.34 9.31 7.56
C VAL A 173 -5.81 8.17 6.69
N PHE A 174 -7.07 7.78 6.84
CA PHE A 174 -7.73 6.79 5.98
C PHE A 174 -8.61 7.51 4.96
N PHE A 175 -8.35 7.26 3.68
CA PHE A 175 -9.23 7.69 2.60
C PHE A 175 -10.12 6.50 2.21
N LEU A 176 -11.41 6.59 2.51
CA LEU A 176 -12.40 5.64 2.03
C LEU A 176 -13.15 6.30 0.88
N ASP A 177 -12.91 5.83 -0.34
CA ASP A 177 -13.70 6.24 -1.50
C ASP A 177 -15.02 5.47 -1.54
N ARG A 178 -16.13 6.21 -1.65
CA ARG A 178 -17.48 5.68 -1.87
C ARG A 178 -17.87 6.01 -3.31
N SER A 179 -17.35 5.25 -4.26
CA SER A 179 -17.78 5.28 -5.67
C SER A 179 -18.38 3.95 -6.10
#